data_AF-A0A7C5JD54-F1
#
_entry.id   AF-A0A7C5JD54-F1
#
_cell.length_a   1.000
_cell.length_b   1.000
_cell.length_c   1.000
_cell.angle_alpha   90.00
_cell.angle_beta   90.00
_cell.angle_gamma   90.00
#
_symmetry.space_group_name_H-M   'P 1'
#
loop_
_entity.id
_entity.type
_entity.pdbx_description
1 polymer ?
#
loop_
_entity_poly.entity_id
_entity_poly.type
_entity_poly.pdbx_seq_one_letter_code
_entity_poly.pdbx_strand_id
1 'polypeptide(L)'
;MTTLEALASPNLLLAIMAYLLVSLLVEWLGGRLLNRVSDVASTHWLAEHLLIPAARALALVAFILFAYPTLFGLAEAPRLAELLAAGRGRVASLVNLSFALSLLLPLMPLIGRLPALVLPIQGMAAASLLFHWLVATQPAAWIDYWPDWPTLGILLAMAFTGHALARQLSGSLATAGQKHYEKAGLEALIYRSILLALQAPVILFYGLSLGRQLP
;
A
#
# COMPACT_ATOMS: atom_id res chain seq x y z
N MET A 1 1.98 -20.67 -9.97
CA MET A 1 0.82 -20.49 -9.06
C MET A 1 -0.23 -19.67 -9.78
N THR A 2 -1.50 -20.09 -9.78
CA THR A 2 -2.59 -19.29 -10.38
C THR A 2 -2.92 -18.08 -9.50
N THR A 3 -3.59 -17.06 -10.05
CA THR A 3 -3.99 -15.86 -9.27
C THR A 3 -4.91 -16.20 -8.11
N LEU A 4 -5.79 -17.19 -8.28
CA LEU A 4 -6.69 -17.67 -7.24
C LEU A 4 -5.94 -18.42 -6.13
N GLU A 5 -4.94 -19.24 -6.48
CA GLU A 5 -4.08 -19.91 -5.50
C GLU A 5 -3.28 -18.90 -4.67
N ALA A 6 -2.76 -17.85 -5.31
CA ALA A 6 -2.05 -16.78 -4.62
C ALA A 6 -2.95 -16.08 -3.59
N LEU A 7 -4.18 -15.74 -4.00
CA LEU A 7 -5.19 -15.09 -3.17
C LEU A 7 -5.67 -15.97 -2.00
N ALA A 8 -5.73 -17.29 -2.21
CA ALA A 8 -6.10 -18.25 -1.17
C ALA A 8 -4.91 -18.64 -0.26
N SER A 9 -3.70 -18.15 -0.54
CA SER A 9 -2.54 -18.53 0.26
C SER A 9 -2.65 -17.98 1.69
N PRO A 10 -2.46 -18.81 2.74
CA PRO A 10 -2.60 -18.37 4.13
C PRO A 10 -1.69 -17.20 4.49
N ASN A 11 -0.48 -17.18 3.94
CA ASN A 11 0.48 -16.09 4.16
C ASN A 11 -0.02 -14.77 3.60
N LEU A 12 -0.62 -14.78 2.41
CA LEU A 12 -1.15 -13.57 1.80
C LEU A 12 -2.40 -13.07 2.55
N LEU A 13 -3.29 -13.97 2.95
CA LEU A 13 -4.45 -13.62 3.78
C LEU A 13 -4.00 -13.00 5.11
N LEU A 14 -3.00 -13.59 5.76
CA LEU A 14 -2.42 -13.05 6.98
C LEU A 14 -1.78 -11.68 6.73
N ALA A 15 -1.02 -11.51 5.64
CA ALA A 15 -0.43 -10.22 5.27
C ALA A 15 -1.51 -9.14 5.03
N ILE A 16 -2.59 -9.49 4.32
CA ILE A 16 -3.74 -8.60 4.11
C ILE A 16 -4.39 -8.25 5.45
N MET A 17 -4.68 -9.23 6.31
CA MET A 17 -5.28 -8.98 7.62
C MET A 17 -4.39 -8.10 8.52
N ALA A 18 -3.10 -8.39 8.58
CA ALA A 18 -2.13 -7.61 9.33
C ALA A 18 -2.06 -6.17 8.79
N TYR A 19 -2.02 -6.01 7.46
CA TYR A 19 -2.05 -4.70 6.83
C TYR A 19 -3.31 -3.92 7.14
N LEU A 20 -4.49 -4.54 7.11
CA LEU A 20 -5.76 -3.92 7.48
C LEU A 20 -5.76 -3.47 8.94
N LEU A 21 -5.29 -4.31 9.86
CA LEU A 21 -5.21 -3.99 11.28
C LEU A 21 -4.23 -2.84 11.55
N VAL A 22 -3.03 -2.88 10.96
CA VAL A 22 -2.03 -1.82 11.10
C VAL A 22 -2.55 -0.52 10.47
N SER A 23 -3.19 -0.60 9.31
CA SER A 23 -3.80 0.56 8.64
C SER A 23 -4.88 1.21 9.49
N LEU A 24 -5.79 0.41 10.07
CA LEU A 24 -6.82 0.89 10.98
C LEU A 24 -6.20 1.55 12.23
N LEU A 25 -5.15 0.93 12.79
CA LEU A 25 -4.43 1.47 13.93
C LEU A 25 -3.77 2.82 13.59
N VAL A 26 -3.11 2.92 12.42
CA VAL A 26 -2.49 4.14 11.92
C VAL A 26 -3.52 5.25 11.72
N GLU A 27 -4.68 4.96 11.12
CA GLU A 27 -5.75 5.95 10.97
C GLU A 27 -6.31 6.40 12.32
N TRP A 28 -6.50 5.46 13.24
CA TRP A 28 -7.04 5.75 14.56
C TRP A 28 -6.09 6.60 15.41
N LEU A 29 -4.81 6.21 15.45
CA LEU A 29 -3.77 6.99 16.13
C LEU A 29 -3.54 8.33 15.44
N GLY A 30 -3.57 8.38 14.11
CA GLY A 30 -3.44 9.60 13.32
C GLY A 30 -4.56 10.59 13.62
N GLY A 31 -5.81 10.15 13.63
CA GLY A 31 -6.95 10.99 14.01
C GLY A 31 -6.86 11.48 15.46
N ARG A 32 -6.45 10.60 16.39
CA ARG A 32 -6.18 10.98 17.79
C ARG A 32 -5.08 12.03 17.89
N LEU A 33 -3.99 11.88 17.14
CA LEU A 33 -2.88 12.82 17.13
C LEU A 33 -3.31 14.18 16.60
N LEU A 34 -3.98 14.24 15.44
CA LEU A 34 -4.46 15.49 14.83
C LEU A 34 -5.36 16.27 15.76
N ASN A 35 -6.30 15.60 16.45
CA ASN A 35 -7.17 16.23 17.44
C ASN A 35 -6.42 16.76 18.67
N ARG A 36 -5.23 16.24 18.98
CA ARG A 36 -4.41 16.69 20.11
C ARG A 36 -3.45 17.81 19.75
N VAL A 37 -3.13 17.97 18.47
CA VAL A 37 -2.20 19.00 17.98
C VAL A 37 -2.91 20.09 17.18
N SER A 38 -4.25 20.11 17.19
CA SER A 38 -5.09 21.08 16.46
C SER A 38 -4.77 22.52 16.82
N ASP A 39 -4.30 22.77 18.03
CA ASP A 39 -4.08 24.12 18.57
C ASP A 39 -2.78 24.75 18.04
N VAL A 40 -1.87 23.96 17.45
CA VAL A 40 -0.59 24.43 16.92
C VAL A 40 -0.51 24.13 15.43
N ALA A 41 -0.68 25.16 14.60
CA ALA A 41 -0.76 25.02 13.14
C ALA A 41 0.42 24.27 12.52
N SER A 42 1.65 24.53 12.98
CA SER A 42 2.86 23.85 12.47
C SER A 42 2.86 22.36 12.79
N THR A 43 2.52 21.99 14.02
CA THR A 43 2.46 20.59 14.47
C THR A 43 1.31 19.85 13.79
N HIS A 44 0.15 20.49 13.62
CA HIS A 44 -0.96 19.94 12.87
C HIS A 44 -0.55 19.67 11.41
N TRP A 45 0.06 20.65 10.76
CA TRP A 45 0.54 20.51 9.38
C TRP A 45 1.54 19.36 9.24
N LEU A 46 2.52 19.26 10.16
CA LEU A 46 3.52 18.20 10.18
C LEU A 46 2.88 16.82 10.39
N ALA A 47 1.93 16.70 11.32
CA ALA A 47 1.24 15.45 11.57
C ALA A 47 0.43 14.99 10.34
N GLU A 48 -0.30 15.92 9.71
CA GLU A 48 -1.15 15.65 8.55
C GLU A 48 -0.37 15.30 7.28
N HIS A 49 0.72 16.02 7.00
CA HIS A 49 1.43 15.93 5.72
C HIS A 49 2.70 15.08 5.77
N LEU A 50 3.27 14.84 6.96
CA LEU A 50 4.51 14.06 7.12
C LEU A 50 4.28 12.77 7.89
N LEU A 51 3.85 12.86 9.16
CA LEU A 51 3.84 11.71 10.07
C LEU A 51 2.81 10.65 9.67
N ILE A 52 1.57 11.05 9.40
CA ILE A 52 0.49 10.12 9.03
C ILE A 52 0.77 9.48 7.66
N PRO A 53 1.12 10.24 6.59
CA PRO A 53 1.50 9.64 5.31
C PRO A 53 2.71 8.70 5.42
N ALA A 54 3.71 9.03 6.22
CA ALA A 54 4.86 8.17 6.48
C ALA A 54 4.45 6.85 7.18
N ALA A 55 3.58 6.93 8.20
CA ALA A 55 3.08 5.74 8.88
C ALA A 55 2.30 4.81 7.94
N ARG A 56 1.48 5.37 7.03
CA ARG A 56 0.79 4.60 5.98
C ARG A 56 1.77 3.94 5.02
N ALA A 57 2.77 4.68 4.58
CA ALA A 57 3.81 4.18 3.69
C ALA A 57 4.58 3.01 4.34
N LEU A 58 4.90 3.12 5.64
CA LEU A 58 5.52 2.04 6.40
C LEU A 58 4.61 0.82 6.56
N ALA A 59 3.31 1.02 6.82
CA ALA A 59 2.34 -0.07 6.86
C ALA A 59 2.27 -0.81 5.52
N LEU A 60 2.36 -0.07 4.41
CA LEU A 60 2.40 -0.62 3.08
C LEU A 60 3.69 -1.38 2.77
N VAL A 61 4.85 -0.86 3.18
CA VAL A 61 6.13 -1.58 3.07
C VAL A 61 6.07 -2.88 3.88
N ALA A 62 5.55 -2.84 5.11
CA ALA A 62 5.37 -4.03 5.92
C ALA A 62 4.48 -5.06 5.21
N PHE A 63 3.35 -4.62 4.63
CA PHE A 63 2.49 -5.49 3.82
C PHE A 63 3.27 -6.19 2.69
N ILE A 64 4.01 -5.43 1.89
CA ILE A 64 4.80 -5.96 0.76
C ILE A 64 5.83 -6.99 1.24
N LEU A 65 6.50 -6.70 2.35
CA LEU A 65 7.48 -7.60 2.96
C LEU A 65 6.84 -8.88 3.50
N PHE A 66 5.68 -8.81 4.16
CA PHE A 66 4.96 -9.99 4.66
C PHE A 66 4.29 -10.80 3.54
N ALA A 67 3.86 -10.13 2.47
CA ALA A 67 3.29 -10.76 1.29
C ALA A 67 4.36 -11.41 0.42
N TYR A 68 5.64 -11.11 0.60
CA TYR A 68 6.71 -11.81 -0.12
C TYR A 68 6.84 -13.27 0.36
N PRO A 69 7.06 -14.25 -0.54
CA PRO A 69 7.19 -14.14 -2.00
C PRO A 69 5.85 -14.31 -2.76
N THR A 70 4.75 -14.61 -2.05
CA THR A 70 3.44 -14.89 -2.66
C THR A 70 2.86 -13.70 -3.43
N LEU A 71 3.27 -12.48 -3.09
CA LEU A 71 3.02 -11.23 -3.83
C LEU A 71 3.41 -11.35 -5.31
N PHE A 72 4.51 -12.06 -5.59
CA PHE A 72 5.02 -12.29 -6.94
C PHE A 72 4.56 -13.62 -7.53
N GLY A 73 3.66 -14.36 -6.87
CA GLY A 73 3.15 -15.63 -7.39
C GLY A 73 4.17 -16.78 -7.37
N LEU A 74 5.26 -16.64 -6.61
CA LEU A 74 6.34 -17.61 -6.55
C LEU A 74 6.14 -18.61 -5.41
N ALA A 75 6.33 -19.89 -5.73
CA ALA A 75 6.32 -20.97 -4.74
C ALA A 75 7.68 -21.10 -4.04
N GLU A 76 8.77 -20.86 -4.78
CA GLU A 76 10.14 -20.91 -4.28
C GLU A 76 10.83 -19.57 -4.54
N ALA A 77 11.44 -19.01 -3.50
CA ALA A 77 12.24 -17.79 -3.57
C ALA A 77 13.21 -17.76 -2.38
N PRO A 78 14.32 -17.00 -2.46
CA PRO A 78 15.21 -16.77 -1.32
C PRO A 78 14.44 -16.24 -0.12
N ARG A 79 14.88 -16.55 1.11
CA ARG A 79 14.20 -16.05 2.30
C ARG A 79 14.29 -14.54 2.34
N LEU A 80 13.25 -13.87 2.85
CA LEU A 80 13.23 -12.40 2.92
C LEU A 80 14.46 -11.84 3.66
N ALA A 81 14.86 -12.49 4.76
CA ALA A 81 16.03 -12.08 5.53
C ALA A 81 17.32 -12.16 4.70
N GLU A 82 17.49 -13.21 3.88
CA GLU A 82 18.63 -13.37 2.97
C GLU A 82 18.60 -12.28 1.89
N LEU A 83 17.42 -12.03 1.31
CA LEU A 83 17.22 -10.99 0.30
C LEU A 83 17.54 -9.60 0.86
N LEU A 84 17.13 -9.27 2.08
CA LEU A 84 17.42 -7.98 2.69
C LEU A 84 18.88 -7.85 3.13
N ALA A 85 19.51 -8.94 3.56
CA ALA A 85 20.91 -8.96 4.00
C ALA A 85 21.93 -8.96 2.84
N ALA A 86 21.55 -9.47 1.67
CA ALA A 86 22.45 -9.60 0.52
C ALA A 86 22.95 -8.27 -0.07
N GLY A 87 22.31 -7.14 0.25
CA GLY A 87 22.76 -5.82 -0.21
C GLY A 87 22.78 -4.80 0.93
N ARG A 88 23.81 -3.95 0.94
CA ARG A 88 23.93 -2.89 1.95
C ARG A 88 22.77 -1.90 1.84
N GLY A 89 22.11 -1.65 2.96
CA GLY A 89 21.09 -0.60 3.06
C GLY A 89 19.76 -0.89 2.38
N ARG A 90 19.47 -2.12 1.93
CA ARG A 90 18.21 -2.45 1.24
C ARG A 90 16.96 -1.99 2.01
N VAL A 91 16.85 -2.32 3.31
CA VAL A 91 15.73 -1.87 4.15
C VAL A 91 15.62 -0.34 4.19
N ALA A 92 16.75 0.37 4.35
CA ALA A 92 16.77 1.82 4.37
C ALA A 92 16.32 2.40 3.02
N SER A 93 16.74 1.81 1.89
CA SER A 93 16.31 2.21 0.55
C SER A 93 14.80 2.05 0.36
N LEU A 94 14.19 0.95 0.85
CA LEU A 94 12.74 0.75 0.79
C LEU A 94 12.00 1.84 1.59
N VAL A 95 12.39 2.04 2.84
CA VAL A 95 11.76 3.03 3.72
C VAL A 95 11.92 4.44 3.15
N ASN A 96 13.14 4.79 2.71
CA ASN A 96 13.43 6.10 2.14
C ASN A 96 12.67 6.34 0.83
N LEU A 97 12.56 5.32 -0.03
CA LEU A 97 11.76 5.42 -1.26
C LEU A 97 10.28 5.68 -0.93
N SER A 98 9.70 4.87 -0.06
CA SER A 98 8.29 5.00 0.30
C SER A 98 7.99 6.34 1.00
N PHE A 99 8.92 6.83 1.82
CA PHE A 99 8.83 8.15 2.45
C PHE A 99 9.01 9.30 1.45
N ALA A 100 9.99 9.20 0.55
CA ALA A 100 10.17 10.21 -0.50
C ALA A 100 8.94 10.29 -1.40
N LEU A 101 8.36 9.15 -1.79
CA LEU A 101 7.14 9.12 -2.59
C LEU A 101 5.91 9.63 -1.82
N SER A 102 5.82 9.44 -0.50
CA SER A 102 4.72 10.02 0.29
C SER A 102 4.76 11.53 0.37
N LEU A 103 5.94 12.13 0.21
CA LEU A 103 6.11 13.58 0.16
C LEU A 103 6.00 14.14 -1.25
N LEU A 104 6.63 13.48 -2.23
CA LEU A 104 6.72 14.01 -3.60
C LEU A 104 5.43 13.82 -4.40
N LEU A 105 4.75 12.67 -4.27
CA LEU A 105 3.56 12.39 -5.08
C LEU A 105 2.41 13.38 -4.83
N PRO A 106 2.08 13.77 -3.59
CA PRO A 106 1.03 14.77 -3.34
C PRO A 106 1.36 16.16 -3.90
N LEU A 107 2.66 16.48 -4.06
CA LEU A 107 3.11 17.76 -4.61
C LEU A 107 3.02 17.81 -6.15
N MET A 108 2.86 16.66 -6.81
CA MET A 108 2.71 16.62 -8.26
C MET A 108 1.32 17.13 -8.68
N PRO A 109 1.22 18.02 -9.69
CA PRO A 109 -0.03 18.70 -10.02
C PRO A 109 -1.17 17.77 -10.48
N LEU A 110 -0.81 16.63 -11.08
CA LEU A 110 -1.78 15.62 -11.53
C LEU A 110 -2.15 14.63 -10.41
N ILE A 111 -1.13 14.10 -9.70
CA ILE A 111 -1.32 13.05 -8.69
C ILE A 111 -1.85 13.62 -7.37
N GLY A 112 -1.48 14.85 -7.00
CA GLY A 112 -2.03 15.55 -5.84
C GLY A 112 -3.55 15.77 -5.93
N ARG A 113 -4.12 15.84 -7.14
CA ARG A 113 -5.57 15.90 -7.38
C ARG A 113 -6.26 14.53 -7.28
N LEU A 114 -5.47 13.45 -7.30
CA LEU A 114 -5.92 12.07 -7.31
C LEU A 114 -5.28 11.30 -6.15
N PRO A 115 -5.64 11.62 -4.88
CA PRO A 115 -5.07 10.96 -3.70
C PRO A 115 -5.29 9.44 -3.70
N ALA A 116 -6.29 8.95 -4.44
CA ALA A 116 -6.55 7.54 -4.67
C ALA A 116 -5.38 6.80 -5.37
N LEU A 117 -4.52 7.49 -6.11
CA LEU A 117 -3.40 6.90 -6.86
C LEU A 117 -2.08 6.92 -6.08
N VAL A 118 -1.97 7.72 -5.02
CA VAL A 118 -0.72 7.89 -4.27
C VAL A 118 -0.25 6.56 -3.68
N LEU A 119 -1.12 5.85 -2.96
CA LEU A 119 -0.77 4.56 -2.35
C LEU A 119 -0.49 3.45 -3.37
N PRO A 120 -1.31 3.28 -4.43
CA PRO A 120 -1.00 2.31 -5.49
C PRO A 120 0.35 2.55 -6.12
N ILE A 121 0.70 3.80 -6.46
CA ILE A 121 2.00 4.14 -7.04
C ILE A 121 3.13 3.84 -6.05
N GLN A 122 2.97 4.18 -4.77
CA GLN A 122 3.95 3.81 -3.73
C GLN A 122 4.12 2.30 -3.59
N GLY A 123 3.01 1.57 -3.62
CA GLY A 123 2.99 0.12 -3.50
C GLY A 123 3.65 -0.55 -4.68
N MET A 124 3.37 -0.06 -5.89
CA MET A 124 4.04 -0.48 -7.10
C MET A 124 5.54 -0.23 -6.98
N ALA A 125 5.99 0.99 -6.68
CA ALA A 125 7.41 1.31 -6.58
C ALA A 125 8.16 0.46 -5.54
N ALA A 126 7.56 0.24 -4.37
CA ALA A 126 8.14 -0.61 -3.32
C ALA A 126 8.18 -2.09 -3.75
N ALA A 127 7.12 -2.59 -4.41
CA ALA A 127 7.10 -3.93 -4.97
C ALA A 127 8.13 -4.11 -6.09
N SER A 128 8.28 -3.13 -7.00
CA SER A 128 9.30 -3.14 -8.06
C SER A 128 10.70 -3.18 -7.49
N LEU A 129 10.97 -2.40 -6.43
CA LEU A 129 12.29 -2.37 -5.80
C LEU A 129 12.62 -3.72 -5.12
N LEU A 130 11.65 -4.31 -4.42
CA LEU A 130 11.82 -5.64 -3.84
C LEU A 130 12.02 -6.71 -4.93
N PHE A 131 11.25 -6.64 -6.01
CA PHE A 131 11.35 -7.53 -7.16
C PHE A 131 12.70 -7.40 -7.87
N HIS A 132 13.21 -6.17 -8.02
CA HIS A 132 14.52 -5.90 -8.59
C HIS A 132 15.62 -6.65 -7.81
N TRP A 133 15.56 -6.65 -6.48
CA TRP A 133 16.52 -7.41 -5.67
C TRP A 133 16.39 -8.91 -5.82
N LEU A 134 15.16 -9.40 -6.00
CA LEU A 134 14.90 -10.81 -6.24
C LEU A 134 15.48 -11.25 -7.60
N VAL A 135 15.24 -10.48 -8.66
CA VAL A 135 15.79 -10.75 -9.99
C VAL A 135 17.31 -10.71 -9.98
N ALA A 136 17.92 -9.81 -9.19
CA ALA A 136 19.37 -9.73 -9.05
C ALA A 136 20.02 -11.00 -8.45
N THR A 137 19.23 -11.90 -7.85
CA THR A 137 19.72 -13.22 -7.38
C THR A 137 19.60 -14.33 -8.43
N GLN A 138 19.02 -14.03 -9.59
CA GLN A 138 18.78 -14.97 -10.68
C GLN A 138 19.67 -14.64 -11.89
N PRO A 139 19.92 -15.60 -12.81
CA PRO A 139 20.64 -15.33 -14.05
C PRO A 139 19.97 -14.20 -14.84
N ALA A 140 20.79 -13.41 -15.55
CA ALA A 140 20.36 -12.15 -16.17
C ALA A 140 19.12 -12.31 -17.07
N ALA A 141 17.97 -11.89 -16.53
CA ALA A 141 16.71 -11.80 -17.24
C ALA A 141 16.41 -10.33 -17.56
N TRP A 142 15.92 -10.06 -18.76
CA TRP A 142 15.39 -8.76 -19.12
C TRP A 142 14.00 -8.62 -18.49
N ILE A 143 13.85 -7.69 -17.55
CA ILE A 143 12.61 -7.45 -16.81
C ILE A 143 12.13 -6.05 -17.11
N ASP A 144 10.85 -5.93 -17.46
CA ASP A 144 10.16 -4.65 -17.57
C ASP A 144 9.42 -4.37 -16.26
N TYR A 145 9.81 -3.30 -15.57
CA TYR A 145 9.16 -2.87 -14.34
C TYR A 145 7.88 -2.07 -14.62
N TRP A 146 7.73 -1.55 -15.83
CA TRP A 146 6.53 -0.82 -16.22
C TRP A 146 5.43 -1.82 -16.61
N PRO A 147 4.20 -1.66 -16.10
CA PRO A 147 3.10 -2.50 -16.54
C PRO A 147 2.81 -2.25 -18.03
N ASP A 148 2.49 -3.31 -18.76
CA ASP A 148 1.96 -3.20 -20.12
C ASP A 148 0.62 -2.44 -20.13
N TRP A 149 0.26 -1.86 -21.27
CA TRP A 149 -0.95 -1.03 -21.39
C TRP A 149 -2.23 -1.70 -20.89
N PRO A 150 -2.48 -3.00 -21.16
CA PRO A 150 -3.61 -3.73 -20.59
C PRO A 150 -3.57 -3.77 -19.05
N THR A 151 -2.43 -4.14 -18.45
CA THR A 151 -2.27 -4.17 -16.99
C THR A 151 -2.46 -2.79 -16.38
N LEU A 152 -1.89 -1.75 -16.99
CA LEU A 152 -2.08 -0.38 -16.51
C LEU A 152 -3.55 0.02 -16.51
N GLY A 153 -4.30 -0.31 -17.58
CA GLY A 153 -5.74 -0.07 -17.67
C GLY A 153 -6.51 -0.75 -16.54
N ILE A 154 -6.18 -2.02 -16.22
CA ILE A 154 -6.78 -2.77 -15.12
C ILE A 154 -6.44 -2.13 -13.76
N LEU A 155 -5.16 -1.79 -13.52
CA LEU A 155 -4.73 -1.17 -12.27
C LEU A 155 -5.45 0.17 -12.03
N LEU A 156 -5.59 1.00 -13.06
CA LEU A 156 -6.33 2.25 -12.99
C LEU A 156 -7.82 1.99 -12.71
N ALA A 157 -8.46 1.08 -13.46
CA ALA A 157 -9.85 0.73 -13.25
C ALA A 157 -10.11 0.25 -11.82
N MET A 158 -9.24 -0.62 -11.28
CA MET A 158 -9.31 -1.10 -9.90
C MET A 158 -9.11 0.03 -8.88
N ALA A 159 -8.14 0.93 -9.10
CA ALA A 159 -7.90 2.05 -8.19
C ALA A 159 -9.10 3.00 -8.12
N PHE A 160 -9.70 3.36 -9.27
CA PHE A 160 -10.89 4.22 -9.32
C PHE A 160 -12.14 3.53 -8.77
N THR A 161 -12.34 2.25 -9.11
CA THR A 161 -13.47 1.48 -8.60
C THR A 161 -13.36 1.29 -7.09
N GLY A 162 -12.16 0.98 -6.59
CA GLY A 162 -11.87 0.88 -5.16
C GLY A 162 -12.14 2.20 -4.44
N HIS A 163 -11.77 3.32 -5.02
CA HIS A 163 -12.08 4.64 -4.47
C HIS A 163 -13.59 4.93 -4.41
N ALA A 164 -14.33 4.62 -5.48
CA ALA A 164 -15.78 4.80 -5.54
C ALA A 164 -16.50 3.91 -4.51
N LEU A 165 -16.10 2.63 -4.42
CA LEU A 165 -16.62 1.68 -3.44
C LEU A 165 -16.31 2.10 -2.01
N ALA A 166 -15.07 2.55 -1.73
CA ALA A 166 -14.71 3.05 -0.42
C ALA A 166 -15.61 4.20 0.01
N ARG A 167 -15.89 5.14 -0.90
CA ARG A 167 -16.77 6.27 -0.63
C ARG A 167 -18.20 5.81 -0.33
N GLN A 168 -18.76 4.94 -1.17
CA GLN A 168 -20.12 4.44 -1.00
C GLN A 168 -20.28 3.63 0.30
N LEU A 169 -19.38 2.68 0.55
CA LEU A 169 -19.40 1.84 1.75
C LEU A 169 -19.20 2.67 3.02
N SER A 170 -18.30 3.66 2.99
CA SER A 170 -18.05 4.52 4.13
C SER A 170 -19.28 5.35 4.52
N GLY A 171 -20.02 5.90 3.55
CA GLY A 171 -21.25 6.64 3.83
C GLY A 171 -22.34 5.75 4.43
N SER A 172 -22.50 4.53 3.91
CA SER A 172 -23.47 3.56 4.45
C SER A 172 -23.09 3.10 5.87
N LEU A 173 -21.81 2.84 6.12
CA LEU A 173 -21.33 2.39 7.44
C LEU A 173 -21.31 3.53 8.47
N ALA A 174 -20.99 4.75 8.05
CA ALA A 174 -21.00 5.93 8.92
C ALA A 174 -22.42 6.27 9.38
N THR A 175 -23.41 6.22 8.48
CA THR A 175 -24.83 6.46 8.84
C THR A 175 -25.39 5.37 9.76
N ALA A 176 -24.99 4.11 9.56
CA ALA A 176 -25.34 3.03 10.48
C ALA A 176 -24.64 3.17 11.85
N GLY A 177 -23.36 3.55 11.87
CA GLY A 177 -22.55 3.72 13.08
C GLY A 177 -22.86 5.00 13.87
N GLN A 178 -23.36 6.04 13.22
CA GLN A 178 -23.80 7.29 13.87
C GLN A 178 -24.92 7.06 14.89
N LYS A 179 -25.75 6.02 14.69
CA LYS A 179 -26.75 5.60 15.70
C LYS A 179 -26.13 5.12 17.02
N HIS A 180 -24.83 4.83 17.07
CA HIS A 180 -24.13 4.35 18.27
C HIS A 180 -22.95 5.24 18.70
N TYR A 181 -22.38 6.06 17.80
CA TYR A 181 -21.20 6.89 18.08
C TYR A 181 -21.31 8.28 17.43
N GLU A 182 -21.61 9.31 18.23
CA GLU A 182 -21.64 10.74 17.84
C GLU A 182 -20.23 11.35 17.67
N LYS A 183 -19.27 10.63 17.08
CA LYS A 183 -17.90 11.17 16.91
C LYS A 183 -17.68 11.68 15.49
N ALA A 184 -17.52 12.99 15.38
CA ALA A 184 -16.95 13.65 14.21
C ALA A 184 -15.60 12.97 13.86
N GLY A 185 -15.47 12.49 12.62
CA GLY A 185 -14.28 11.79 12.12
C GLY A 185 -14.40 10.27 11.97
N LEU A 186 -15.49 9.64 12.44
CA LEU A 186 -15.71 8.20 12.23
C LEU A 186 -15.83 7.84 10.74
N GLU A 187 -16.55 8.63 9.95
CA GLU A 187 -16.69 8.44 8.51
C GLU A 187 -15.34 8.50 7.79
N ALA A 188 -14.52 9.49 8.10
CA ALA A 188 -13.20 9.66 7.48
C ALA A 188 -12.27 8.47 7.82
N LEU A 189 -12.34 7.97 9.06
CA LEU A 189 -11.57 6.80 9.49
C LEU A 189 -12.03 5.52 8.78
N ILE A 190 -13.35 5.28 8.70
CA ILE A 190 -13.93 4.14 7.99
C ILE A 190 -13.56 4.22 6.50
N TYR A 191 -13.76 5.37 5.88
CA TYR A 191 -13.41 5.62 4.48
C TYR A 191 -11.96 5.27 4.18
N ARG A 192 -11.01 5.82 4.95
CA ARG A 192 -9.58 5.58 4.74
C ARG A 192 -9.21 4.12 4.96
N SER A 193 -9.79 3.47 5.97
CA SER A 193 -9.56 2.04 6.24
C SER A 193 -10.05 1.15 5.08
N ILE A 194 -11.24 1.42 4.55
CA ILE A 194 -11.80 0.70 3.39
C ILE A 194 -10.97 0.99 2.14
N LEU A 195 -10.53 2.23 1.94
CA LEU A 195 -9.70 2.60 0.80
C LEU A 195 -8.37 1.83 0.82
N LEU A 196 -7.71 1.76 1.97
CA LEU A 196 -6.47 0.99 2.15
C LEU A 196 -6.71 -0.50 1.84
N ALA A 197 -7.83 -1.06 2.31
CA ALA A 197 -8.23 -2.43 2.00
C ALA A 197 -8.38 -2.70 0.49
N LEU A 198 -9.08 -1.79 -0.20
CA LEU A 198 -9.37 -1.92 -1.63
C LEU A 198 -8.16 -1.65 -2.53
N GLN A 199 -7.06 -1.12 -1.98
CA GLN A 199 -5.81 -0.93 -2.71
C GLN A 199 -4.88 -2.14 -2.63
N ALA A 200 -4.98 -3.01 -1.62
CA ALA A 200 -4.18 -4.22 -1.56
C ALA A 200 -4.31 -5.09 -2.83
N PRO A 201 -5.51 -5.35 -3.39
CA PRO A 201 -5.67 -6.06 -4.66
C PRO A 201 -4.92 -5.43 -5.84
N VAL A 202 -4.82 -4.10 -5.91
CA VAL A 202 -4.09 -3.40 -6.98
C VAL A 202 -2.61 -3.75 -6.94
N ILE A 203 -2.04 -3.73 -5.73
CA ILE A 203 -0.63 -4.03 -5.49
C ILE A 203 -0.34 -5.51 -5.71
N LEU A 204 -1.27 -6.39 -5.30
CA LEU A 204 -1.20 -7.81 -5.59
C LEU A 204 -1.22 -8.10 -7.09
N PHE A 205 -2.12 -7.48 -7.84
CA PHE A 205 -2.19 -7.68 -9.29
C PHE A 205 -0.90 -7.24 -9.99
N TYR A 206 -0.34 -6.10 -9.57
CA TYR A 206 0.95 -5.62 -10.07
C TYR A 206 2.13 -6.53 -9.69
N GLY A 207 2.18 -7.01 -8.44
CA GLY A 207 3.19 -7.98 -8.01
C GLY A 207 3.12 -9.27 -8.83
N LEU A 208 1.91 -9.79 -9.06
CA LEU A 208 1.70 -10.97 -9.89
C LEU A 208 2.07 -10.73 -11.35
N SER A 209 1.85 -9.53 -11.90
CA SER A 209 2.29 -9.21 -13.28
C SER A 209 3.81 -9.15 -13.40
N LEU A 210 4.52 -8.67 -12.38
CA LEU A 210 5.99 -8.74 -12.34
C LEU A 210 6.48 -10.18 -12.27
N GLY A 211 5.92 -10.98 -11.36
CA GLY A 211 6.33 -12.37 -11.15
C GLY A 211 6.13 -13.28 -12.35
N ARG A 212 5.13 -13.01 -13.19
CA ARG A 212 4.89 -13.73 -14.46
C ARG A 212 6.00 -13.56 -15.50
N GLN A 213 6.88 -12.57 -15.34
CA GLN A 213 8.04 -12.37 -16.23
C GLN A 213 9.21 -13.30 -15.88
N LEU A 214 9.16 -13.96 -14.72
CA LEU A 214 10.16 -14.94 -14.33
C LEU A 214 9.89 -16.30 -15.01
N PRO A 215 10.94 -17.04 -15.38
CA PRO A 215 10.85 -18.34 -16.03
C PRO A 215 10.28 -19.45 -15.13
#